data_AF-A0A2D7A150-F1
#
_entry.id   AF-A0A2D7A150-F1
#
_cell.length_a   1.000
_cell.length_b   1.000
_cell.length_c   1.000
_cell.angle_alpha   90.00
_cell.angle_beta   90.00
_cell.angle_gamma   90.00
#
_symmetry.space_group_name_H-M   'P 1'
#
loop_
_entity.id
_entity.type
_entity.pdbx_description
1 polymer ?
#
loop_
_entity_poly.entity_id
_entity_poly.type
_entity_poly.pdbx_seq_one_letter_code
_entity_poly.pdbx_strand_id
1 'polypeptide(L)' 'MTDLKLRKGMVFIHKETGKKLTYGKKNPDGTLWCITHDKNFLIISIDDLLNQYKSASEIEKNAKERRRRQAF' A
#
# COMPACT_ATOMS: atom_id res chain seq x y z
N MET A 1 -10.65 3.01 14.74
CA MET A 1 -10.26 3.54 13.42
C MET A 1 -8.75 3.50 13.33
N THR A 2 -8.19 2.73 12.40
CA THR A 2 -6.75 2.51 12.28
C THR A 2 -6.09 3.80 11.79
N ASP A 3 -5.26 4.42 12.64
CA ASP A 3 -4.47 5.62 12.29
C ASP A 3 -3.37 5.20 11.29
N LEU A 4 -3.74 5.04 10.03
CA LEU A 4 -2.79 4.69 8.97
C LEU A 4 -1.94 5.92 8.65
N LYS A 5 -0.75 5.99 9.25
CA LYS A 5 0.22 7.07 8.98
C LYS A 5 0.84 6.92 7.59
N LEU A 6 0.16 7.45 6.58
CA LEU A 6 0.63 7.50 5.19
C LEU A 6 1.83 8.45 5.05
N ARG A 7 2.94 7.95 4.53
CA ARG A 7 4.14 8.75 4.22
C ARG A 7 4.39 8.72 2.71
N LYS A 8 4.72 9.88 2.13
CA LYS A 8 5.09 9.99 0.70
C LYS A 8 6.16 8.96 0.36
N GLY A 9 5.99 8.25 -0.75
CA GLY A 9 6.88 7.18 -1.19
C GLY A 9 6.54 5.79 -0.61
N MET A 10 5.51 5.66 0.23
CA MET A 10 5.04 4.33 0.64
C MET A 10 4.51 3.54 -0.55
N VAL A 11 4.96 2.29 -0.66
CA VAL A 11 4.54 1.38 -1.73
C VAL A 11 3.46 0.43 -1.21
N PHE A 12 2.41 0.32 -2.01
CA PHE A 12 1.27 -0.55 -1.84
C PHE A 12 1.21 -1.53 -3.00
N ILE A 13 0.71 -2.74 -2.74
CA ILE A 13 0.60 -3.81 -3.72
C ILE A 13 -0.85 -4.24 -3.77
N HIS A 14 -1.42 -4.24 -4.98
CA HIS A 14 -2.79 -4.68 -5.21
C HIS A 14 -2.93 -6.17 -4.85
N LYS A 15 -3.95 -6.51 -4.05
CA LYS A 15 -4.15 -7.86 -3.50
C LYS A 15 -4.32 -8.92 -4.60
N GLU A 16 -5.06 -8.60 -5.66
CA GLU A 16 -5.33 -9.54 -6.76
C GLU A 16 -4.28 -9.48 -7.88
N THR A 17 -4.03 -8.31 -8.46
CA THR A 17 -3.16 -8.18 -9.66
C THR A 17 -1.66 -8.14 -9.33
N GLY A 18 -1.28 -7.97 -8.06
CA GLY A 18 0.13 -7.80 -7.66
C GLY A 18 0.76 -6.49 -8.14
N LYS A 19 -0.02 -5.59 -8.77
CA LYS A 19 0.48 -4.30 -9.26
C LYS A 19 0.88 -3.38 -8.11
N LYS A 20 2.01 -2.69 -8.29
CA LYS A 20 2.53 -1.73 -7.31
C LYS A 20 1.97 -0.34 -7.54
N LEU A 21 1.73 0.33 -6.43
CA LEU A 21 1.23 1.70 -6.35
C LEU A 21 2.05 2.44 -5.30
N THR A 22 2.52 3.64 -5.63
CA THR A 22 3.31 4.48 -4.74
C THR A 22 2.45 5.65 -4.29
N TYR A 23 2.27 5.80 -2.99
CA TYR A 23 1.54 6.91 -2.42
C TYR A 23 2.35 8.21 -2.53
N GLY A 24 1.71 9.25 -3.06
CA GLY A 24 2.29 10.58 -3.23
C GLY A 24 1.86 11.54 -2.13
N LYS A 25 0.57 11.91 -2.11
CA LYS A 25 0.00 12.90 -1.17
C LYS A 25 -1.48 12.65 -0.92
N LYS A 26 -2.02 13.22 0.16
CA LYS A 26 -3.45 13.29 0.43
C LYS A 26 -3.98 14.64 -0.08
N ASN A 27 -5.10 14.60 -0.78
CA ASN A 27 -5.79 15.78 -1.29
C ASN A 27 -6.72 16.38 -0.22
N PRO A 28 -7.14 17.66 -0.40
CA PRO A 28 -8.02 18.34 0.56
C PRO A 28 -9.40 17.68 0.72
N ASP A 29 -9.88 17.03 -0.33
CA ASP A 29 -11.14 16.27 -0.38
C ASP A 29 -11.07 14.91 0.35
N GLY A 30 -9.88 14.53 0.84
CA GLY A 30 -9.66 13.25 1.51
C GLY A 30 -9.21 12.12 0.59
N THR A 31 -9.15 12.32 -0.72
CA THR A 31 -8.60 11.33 -1.67
C THR A 31 -7.08 11.26 -1.61
N LEU A 32 -6.52 10.17 -2.14
CA LEU A 32 -5.09 9.92 -2.16
C LEU A 32 -4.59 10.00 -3.60
N TRP A 33 -3.53 10.77 -3.78
CA TRP A 33 -2.81 10.91 -5.02
C TRP A 33 -1.67 9.90 -5.06
N CYS A 34 -1.76 8.96 -5.98
CA CYS A 34 -0.88 7.81 -6.08
C CYS A 34 -0.31 7.68 -7.50
N ILE A 35 0.83 7.02 -7.62
CA ILE A 35 1.52 6.78 -8.89
C ILE A 35 1.64 5.27 -9.08
N THR A 36 1.14 4.75 -10.18
CA THR A 36 1.27 3.33 -10.52
C THR A 36 2.68 3.01 -11.01
N HIS A 37 3.02 1.72 -11.06
CA HIS A 37 4.30 1.27 -11.64
C HIS A 37 4.51 1.77 -13.08
N ASP A 38 3.43 1.89 -13.85
CA ASP A 38 3.43 2.38 -15.23
C ASP A 38 3.57 3.92 -15.31
N LYS A 39 3.94 4.57 -14.20
CA LYS A 39 4.07 6.03 -14.05
C LYS A 39 2.78 6.80 -14.34
N ASN A 40 1.63 6.15 -14.24
CA ASN A 40 0.32 6.81 -14.38
C ASN A 40 -0.13 7.34 -13.02
N PHE A 41 -0.79 8.50 -13.04
CA PHE A 41 -1.43 9.05 -11.85
C PHE A 41 -2.76 8.34 -11.61
N LEU A 42 -2.99 7.95 -10.36
CA LEU A 42 -4.23 7.34 -9.92
C LEU A 42 -4.71 8.05 -8.67
N ILE A 43 -5.96 8.47 -8.69
CA ILE A 43 -6.64 9.04 -7.52
C ILE A 43 -7.53 7.96 -6.95
N ILE A 44 -7.31 7.60 -5.69
CA ILE A 44 -8.10 6.58 -4.99
C ILE A 44 -8.53 7.07 -3.62
N SER A 45 -9.62 6.52 -3.09
CA SER A 45 -10.01 6.77 -1.72
C SER A 45 -9.10 6.02 -0.73
N ILE A 46 -9.09 6.45 0.53
CA ILE A 46 -8.41 5.71 1.60
C ILE A 46 -9.03 4.32 1.76
N ASP A 47 -10.34 4.22 1.59
CA ASP A 47 -11.08 2.96 1.74
C ASP A 47 -10.68 1.95 0.65
N ASP A 48 -10.60 2.41 -0.61
CA ASP A 48 -10.08 1.62 -1.73
C ASP A 48 -8.64 1.16 -1.49
N LEU A 49 -7.79 2.05 -0.98
CA LEU A 49 -6.41 1.70 -0.65
C LEU A 49 -6.35 0.56 0.36
N LEU A 50 -7.14 0.61 1.44
CA LEU A 50 -7.16 -0.40 2.49
C LEU A 50 -7.82 -1.72 2.03
N ASN A 51 -8.86 -1.62 1.20
CA ASN A 51 -9.62 -2.77 0.72
C ASN A 51 -8.90 -3.52 -0.39
N GLN A 52 -8.31 -2.82 -1.35
CA GLN A 52 -7.73 -3.44 -2.55
C GLN A 52 -6.22 -3.62 -2.46
N TYR A 53 -5.52 -2.86 -1.60
CA TYR A 53 -4.06 -2.90 -1.53
C TYR A 53 -3.55 -3.34 -0.15
N LYS A 54 -2.30 -3.79 -0.12
CA LYS A 54 -1.53 -4.06 1.10
C LYS A 54 -0.24 -3.27 1.06
N SER A 55 0.23 -2.76 2.19
CA SER A 55 1.54 -2.09 2.21
C SER A 55 2.66 -3.11 1.97
N ALA A 56 3.69 -2.72 1.22
CA ALA A 56 4.86 -3.59 1.00
C ALA A 56 5.51 -3.99 2.33
N SER A 57 5.55 -3.07 3.30
CA SER A 57 6.11 -3.32 4.63
C SER A 57 5.34 -4.39 5.42
N GLU A 58 4.01 -4.45 5.32
CA GLU A 58 3.23 -5.53 5.94
C GLU A 58 3.53 -6.88 5.29
N ILE A 59 3.69 -6.91 3.97
CA ILE A 59 4.05 -8.12 3.24
C ILE A 59 5.43 -8.62 3.68
N GLU A 60 6.41 -7.73 3.80
CA GLU A 60 7.75 -8.08 4.27
C GLU A 60 7.77 -8.55 5.72
N LYS A 61 7.00 -7.89 6.61
CA LYS A 61 6.87 -8.31 8.01
C LYS A 61 6.30 -9.73 8.11
N ASN A 62 5.22 -10.00 7.39
CA ASN A 62 4.62 -11.34 7.33
C ASN A 62 5.58 -12.38 6.73
N ALA A 63 6.33 -12.03 5.68
CA ALA A 63 7.32 -12.91 5.10
C ALA A 63 8.47 -13.22 6.06
N LYS A 64 8.91 -12.23 6.85
CA LYS A 64 9.94 -12.39 7.89
C LYS A 64 9.44 -13.29 9.02
N GLU A 65 8.22 -13.10 9.49
CA GLU A 65 7.60 -13.96 10.49
C GLU A 65 7.43 -15.40 10.00
N ARG A 66 7.01 -15.59 8.74
CA ARG A 66 6.91 -16.92 8.12
C ARG A 66 8.25 -17.63 8.05
N ARG A 67 9.32 -16.94 7.64
CA ARG A 67 10.68 -17.50 7.61
C ARG A 67 11.15 -17.97 8.99
N ARG A 68 10.86 -17.20 10.04
CA ARG A 68 11.20 -17.58 11.42
C ARG A 68 10.51 -18.88 11.86
N ARG A 69 9.27 -19.11 11.45
CA ARG A 69 8.51 -20.33 11.82
C ARG A 69 8.92 -21.58 11.05
N GLN A 70 9.59 -21.44 9.90
CA GLN A 70 10.08 -22.57 9.10
C GLN A 70 11.53 -22.98 9.46
N ALA A 71 12.22 -22.14 10.23
CA ALA A 71 13.55 -22.43 10.76
C ALA A 71 13.50 -23.20 12.09
N PHE A 72 12.30 -23.49 12.60
CA PHE A 72 11.99 -24.37 13.72
C PHE A 72 11.20 -25.56 13.19
#